data_AF-A0A963JEC7-F1
#
_entry.id   AF-A0A963JEC7-F1
#
_cell.length_a   1.000
_cell.length_b   1.000
_cell.length_c   1.000
_cell.angle_alpha   90.00
_cell.angle_beta   90.00
_cell.angle_gamma   90.00
#
_symmetry.space_group_name_H-M   'P 1'
#
loop_
_entity.id
_entity.type
_entity.pdbx_description
1 polymer ?
#
loop_
_entity_poly.entity_id
_entity_poly.type
_entity_poly.pdbx_seq_one_letter_code
_entity_poly.pdbx_strand_id
1 'polypeptide(L)'
;MTEAPERKRLSPAATNPETGRPDAATLNERQQALRRAMIDAFKAKKARRWIERNVNHININRDLAEGIKFLFDEHGRPPENMPLEDVVEERRRIEYQIRWFEAILLELNNRLGRVREIEDYALEMLASSEQVG
;
A
#
# COMPACT_ATOMS: atom_id res chain seq x y z
N MET A 1 14.07 38.05 -32.60
CA MET A 1 14.15 36.62 -32.28
C MET A 1 14.84 36.52 -30.93
N THR A 2 14.11 36.20 -29.88
CA THR A 2 14.65 36.08 -28.51
C THR A 2 15.27 34.69 -28.35
N GLU A 3 16.60 34.63 -28.22
CA GLU A 3 17.33 33.41 -27.94
C GLU A 3 16.84 32.80 -26.61
N ALA A 4 16.43 31.52 -26.66
CA ALA A 4 16.07 30.79 -25.46
C ALA A 4 17.33 30.58 -24.59
N PRO A 5 17.26 30.81 -23.27
CA PRO A 5 18.42 30.69 -22.40
C PRO A 5 18.97 29.25 -22.44
N GLU A 6 20.27 29.14 -22.71
CA GLU A 6 20.96 27.87 -22.85
C GLU A 6 20.89 27.08 -21.53
N ARG A 7 20.29 25.88 -21.57
CA ARG A 7 20.10 25.04 -20.38
C ARG A 7 21.44 24.53 -19.87
N LYS A 8 21.95 25.15 -18.81
CA LYS A 8 23.16 24.70 -18.10
C LYS A 8 22.95 23.29 -17.54
N ARG A 9 23.67 22.31 -18.10
CA ARG A 9 23.60 20.90 -17.65
C ARG A 9 24.20 20.78 -16.25
N LEU A 10 23.49 20.11 -15.35
CA LEU A 10 24.01 19.79 -14.02
C LEU A 10 25.05 18.66 -14.17
N SER A 11 26.25 18.87 -13.63
CA SER A 11 27.26 17.83 -13.55
C SER A 11 26.76 16.65 -12.70
N PRO A 12 27.21 15.41 -12.96
CA PRO A 12 26.86 14.26 -12.13
C PRO A 12 27.31 14.48 -10.70
N ALA A 13 26.49 14.06 -9.74
CA ALA A 13 26.86 14.08 -8.33
C ALA A 13 27.99 13.07 -8.06
N ALA A 14 28.90 13.39 -7.14
CA ALA A 14 29.99 12.50 -6.75
C ALA A 14 29.42 11.18 -6.24
N THR A 15 30.01 10.07 -6.68
CA THR A 15 29.54 8.73 -6.35
C THR A 15 30.18 8.28 -5.03
N ASN A 16 29.37 7.83 -4.08
CA ASN A 16 29.86 7.22 -2.86
C ASN A 16 30.55 5.88 -3.20
N PRO A 17 31.83 5.70 -2.85
CA PRO A 17 32.62 4.54 -3.27
C PRO A 17 32.15 3.21 -2.64
N GLU A 18 31.44 3.25 -1.50
CA GLU A 18 30.97 2.04 -0.82
C GLU A 18 29.62 1.53 -1.35
N THR A 19 28.75 2.44 -1.77
CA THR A 19 27.38 2.09 -2.20
C THR A 19 27.17 2.19 -3.71
N GLY A 20 28.13 2.76 -4.45
CA GLY A 20 28.03 3.04 -5.89
C GLY A 20 26.91 4.03 -6.24
N ARG A 21 26.31 4.68 -5.23
CA ARG A 21 25.20 5.62 -5.37
C ARG A 21 25.71 7.06 -5.24
N PRO A 22 25.07 8.05 -5.88
CA PRO A 22 25.45 9.44 -5.69
C PRO A 22 25.32 9.83 -4.21
N ASP A 23 26.40 10.40 -3.66
CA ASP A 23 26.48 10.77 -2.25
C ASP A 23 25.50 11.92 -1.96
N ALA A 24 24.54 11.63 -1.08
CA ALA A 24 23.48 12.56 -0.69
C ALA A 24 24.04 13.86 -0.12
N ALA A 25 25.16 13.78 0.59
CA ALA A 25 25.81 14.91 1.26
C ALA A 25 26.48 15.89 0.29
N THR A 26 26.74 15.47 -0.96
CA THR A 26 27.46 16.25 -1.97
C THR A 26 26.56 16.91 -3.01
N LEU A 27 25.23 16.80 -2.85
CA LEU A 27 24.26 17.31 -3.82
C LEU A 27 24.05 18.83 -3.66
N ASN A 28 24.14 19.56 -4.77
CA ASN A 28 23.77 20.98 -4.81
C ASN A 28 22.25 21.18 -4.64
N GLU A 29 21.80 22.39 -4.29
CA GLU A 29 20.39 22.68 -3.98
C GLU A 29 19.42 22.26 -5.11
N ARG A 30 19.81 22.47 -6.37
CA ARG A 30 19.00 22.05 -7.53
C ARG A 30 18.91 20.53 -7.66
N GLN A 31 20.00 19.81 -7.39
CA GLN A 31 20.02 18.34 -7.38
C GLN A 31 19.22 17.78 -6.20
N GLN A 32 19.26 18.42 -5.04
CA GLN A 32 18.42 18.05 -3.89
C GLN A 32 16.93 18.24 -4.19
N ALA A 33 16.56 19.37 -4.81
CA ALA A 33 15.18 19.64 -5.20
C ALA A 33 14.67 18.60 -6.21
N LEU A 34 15.49 18.25 -7.21
CA LEU A 34 15.17 17.21 -8.19
C LEU A 34 14.99 15.84 -7.51
N ARG A 35 15.88 15.50 -6.57
CA ARG A 35 15.80 14.25 -5.80
C ARG A 35 14.53 14.17 -4.96
N ARG A 36 14.15 15.25 -4.27
CA ARG A 36 12.90 15.31 -3.49
C ARG A 36 11.69 15.12 -4.40
N ALA A 37 11.62 15.85 -5.52
CA ALA A 37 10.55 15.69 -6.49
C ALA A 37 10.45 14.25 -7.05
N MET A 38 11.59 13.59 -7.31
CA MET A 38 11.62 12.19 -7.72
C MET A 38 11.10 11.24 -6.64
N ILE A 39 11.51 11.46 -5.39
CA ILE A 39 11.04 10.66 -4.24
C ILE A 39 9.54 10.84 -4.05
N ASP A 40 9.03 12.06 -4.14
CA ASP A 40 7.62 12.37 -3.97
C ASP A 40 6.79 11.75 -5.10
N ALA A 41 7.25 11.84 -6.35
CA ALA A 41 6.62 11.17 -7.48
C ALA A 41 6.61 9.64 -7.33
N PHE A 42 7.70 9.06 -6.81
CA PHE A 42 7.78 7.62 -6.54
C PHE A 42 6.83 7.21 -5.40
N LYS A 43 6.77 7.97 -4.30
CA LYS A 43 5.84 7.76 -3.20
C LYS A 43 4.39 7.85 -3.66
N ALA A 44 4.05 8.87 -4.45
CA ALA A 44 2.72 9.05 -5.03
C ALA A 44 2.34 7.87 -5.95
N LYS A 45 3.26 7.40 -6.79
CA LYS A 45 3.04 6.22 -7.64
C LYS A 45 2.84 4.93 -6.83
N LYS A 46 3.58 4.77 -5.73
CA LYS A 46 3.44 3.64 -4.80
C LYS A 46 2.08 3.67 -4.09
N ALA A 47 1.66 4.85 -3.61
CA ALA A 47 0.36 5.05 -2.98
C ALA A 47 -0.79 4.79 -3.95
N ARG A 48 -0.73 5.34 -5.17
CA ARG A 48 -1.73 5.08 -6.23
C ARG A 48 -1.86 3.58 -6.54
N ARG A 49 -0.75 2.87 -6.75
CA ARG A 49 -0.78 1.42 -6.98
C ARG A 49 -1.29 0.64 -5.79
N TRP A 50 -1.09 1.14 -4.58
CA TRP A 50 -1.67 0.54 -3.39
C TRP A 50 -3.18 0.75 -3.36
N ILE A 51 -3.66 1.98 -3.59
CA ILE A 51 -5.09 2.29 -3.69
C ILE A 51 -5.77 1.47 -4.80
N GLU A 52 -5.20 1.42 -6.00
CA GLU A 52 -5.72 0.62 -7.13
C GLU A 52 -5.85 -0.87 -6.78
N ARG A 53 -4.87 -1.43 -6.05
CA ARG A 53 -4.95 -2.82 -5.56
C ARG A 53 -6.04 -3.02 -4.51
N ASN A 54 -6.32 -2.00 -3.71
CA ASN A 54 -7.30 -2.07 -2.63
C ASN A 54 -8.71 -1.65 -3.06
N VAL A 55 -8.89 -0.99 -4.20
CA VAL A 55 -10.21 -0.70 -4.80
C VAL A 55 -11.01 -1.98 -5.04
N ASN A 56 -10.34 -3.09 -5.37
CA ASN A 56 -11.00 -4.39 -5.48
C ASN A 56 -11.63 -4.86 -4.15
N HIS A 57 -11.10 -4.44 -2.99
CA HIS A 57 -11.72 -4.73 -1.69
C HIS A 57 -12.99 -3.91 -1.42
N ILE A 58 -13.13 -2.73 -2.03
CA ILE A 58 -14.40 -1.96 -1.99
C ILE A 58 -15.47 -2.67 -2.82
N ASN A 59 -15.09 -3.29 -3.94
CA ASN A 59 -16.00 -4.12 -4.74
C ASN A 59 -16.49 -5.37 -3.99
N ILE A 60 -15.69 -5.95 -3.08
CA ILE A 60 -16.13 -7.10 -2.27
C ILE A 60 -17.41 -6.79 -1.48
N ASN A 61 -17.60 -5.56 -0.96
CA ASN A 61 -18.84 -5.20 -0.25
C ASN A 61 -20.06 -5.19 -1.18
N ARG A 62 -19.88 -4.78 -2.44
CA ARG A 62 -20.93 -4.81 -3.46
C ARG A 62 -21.22 -6.24 -3.89
N ASP A 63 -20.19 -7.05 -4.07
CA ASP A 63 -20.32 -8.47 -4.41
C ASP A 63 -20.99 -9.28 -3.28
N LEU A 64 -20.74 -8.92 -2.02
CA LEU A 64 -21.43 -9.50 -0.86
C LEU A 64 -22.92 -9.13 -0.85
N ALA A 65 -23.24 -7.87 -1.11
CA ALA A 65 -24.63 -7.40 -1.18
C ALA A 65 -25.39 -8.03 -2.37
N GLU A 66 -24.76 -8.18 -3.53
CA GLU A 66 -25.32 -8.90 -4.68
C GLU A 66 -25.45 -10.40 -4.38
N GLY A 67 -24.49 -11.00 -3.68
CA GLY A 67 -24.45 -12.43 -3.35
C GLY A 67 -25.54 -12.90 -2.39
N ILE A 68 -25.99 -12.06 -1.45
CA ILE A 68 -27.08 -12.40 -0.52
C ILE A 68 -28.46 -11.96 -1.01
N LYS A 69 -28.53 -11.17 -2.09
CA LYS A 69 -29.79 -10.57 -2.56
C LYS A 69 -30.85 -11.61 -2.89
N PHE A 70 -30.46 -12.77 -3.39
CA PHE A 70 -31.39 -13.85 -3.73
C PHE A 70 -32.04 -14.48 -2.48
N LEU A 71 -31.45 -14.29 -1.29
CA LEU A 71 -31.98 -14.77 -0.01
C LEU A 71 -33.17 -13.93 0.48
N PHE A 72 -33.48 -12.82 -0.20
CA PHE A 72 -34.51 -11.87 0.23
C PHE A 72 -35.42 -11.44 -0.93
N ASP A 73 -36.70 -11.26 -0.63
CA ASP A 73 -37.70 -10.66 -1.52
C ASP A 73 -37.66 -9.12 -1.47
N GLU A 74 -38.59 -8.47 -2.17
CA GLU A 74 -38.71 -7.00 -2.23
C GLU A 74 -38.98 -6.33 -0.86
N HIS A 75 -39.41 -7.11 0.13
CA HIS A 75 -39.68 -6.66 1.50
C HIS A 75 -38.56 -7.03 2.48
N GLY A 76 -37.46 -7.61 2.01
CA GLY A 76 -36.35 -8.05 2.85
C GLY A 76 -36.65 -9.33 3.63
N ARG A 77 -37.63 -10.14 3.20
CA ARG A 77 -38.00 -11.42 3.82
C ARG A 77 -37.50 -12.59 2.98
N PRO A 78 -37.25 -13.77 3.58
CA PRO A 78 -36.98 -14.97 2.78
C PRO A 78 -38.12 -15.27 1.80
N PRO A 79 -37.84 -15.61 0.53
CA PRO A 79 -38.86 -16.02 -0.43
C PRO A 79 -39.67 -17.23 0.05
N GLU A 80 -40.99 -17.25 -0.19
CA GLU A 80 -41.91 -18.28 0.32
C GLU A 80 -41.55 -19.72 -0.09
N ASN A 81 -40.85 -19.89 -1.20
CA ASN A 81 -40.48 -21.19 -1.78
C ASN A 81 -38.96 -21.42 -1.88
N MET A 82 -38.16 -20.74 -1.05
CA MET A 82 -36.71 -20.93 -1.05
C MET A 82 -36.33 -22.33 -0.55
N PRO A 83 -35.54 -23.11 -1.32
CA PRO A 83 -34.99 -24.37 -0.85
C PRO A 83 -34.08 -24.17 0.37
N LEU A 84 -34.24 -25.01 1.39
CA LEU A 84 -33.41 -24.95 2.59
C LEU A 84 -31.94 -25.25 2.28
N GLU A 85 -31.70 -26.07 1.26
CA GLU A 85 -30.38 -26.44 0.75
C GLU A 85 -29.58 -25.20 0.31
N ASP A 86 -30.20 -24.27 -0.42
CA ASP A 86 -29.56 -23.06 -0.92
C ASP A 86 -29.16 -22.13 0.23
N VAL A 87 -30.02 -22.01 1.26
CA VAL A 87 -29.73 -21.25 2.48
C VAL A 87 -28.55 -21.86 3.24
N VAL A 88 -28.51 -23.19 3.34
CA VAL A 88 -27.42 -23.91 4.02
C VAL A 88 -26.11 -23.78 3.25
N GLU A 89 -26.14 -23.80 1.93
CA GLU A 89 -24.96 -23.63 1.08
C GLU A 89 -24.38 -22.22 1.22
N GLU A 90 -25.20 -21.17 1.13
CA GLU A 90 -24.72 -19.80 1.32
C GLU A 90 -24.21 -19.54 2.74
N ARG A 91 -24.87 -20.08 3.78
CA ARG A 91 -24.34 -20.02 5.15
C ARG A 91 -22.94 -20.62 5.23
N ARG A 92 -22.72 -21.81 4.65
CA ARG A 92 -21.41 -22.47 4.65
C ARG A 92 -20.37 -21.67 3.88
N ARG A 93 -20.76 -21.08 2.75
CA ARG A 93 -19.89 -20.22 1.95
C ARG A 93 -19.46 -18.98 2.72
N ILE A 94 -20.39 -18.29 3.38
CA ILE A 94 -20.10 -17.12 4.22
C ILE A 94 -19.18 -17.53 5.40
N GLU A 95 -19.47 -18.63 6.09
CA GLU A 95 -18.63 -19.14 7.19
C GLU A 95 -17.20 -19.44 6.72
N TYR A 96 -17.04 -20.03 5.54
CA TYR A 96 -15.72 -20.27 4.95
C TYR A 96 -14.99 -18.96 4.64
N GLN A 97 -15.66 -18.00 4.02
CA GLN A 97 -15.09 -16.69 3.70
C GLN A 97 -14.64 -15.96 4.97
N ILE A 98 -15.44 -15.98 6.04
CA ILE A 98 -15.09 -15.39 7.35
C ILE A 98 -13.77 -15.98 7.85
N ARG A 99 -13.67 -17.31 7.93
CA ARG A 99 -12.44 -17.99 8.40
C ARG A 99 -11.23 -17.65 7.56
N TRP A 100 -11.41 -17.51 6.25
CA TRP A 100 -10.33 -17.12 5.34
C TRP A 100 -9.86 -15.67 5.59
N PHE A 101 -10.80 -14.74 5.79
CA PHE A 101 -10.46 -13.36 6.14
C PHE A 101 -9.75 -13.25 7.49
N GLU A 102 -10.18 -14.01 8.49
CA GLU A 102 -9.52 -14.07 9.80
C GLU A 102 -8.06 -14.54 9.68
N ALA A 103 -7.81 -15.57 8.88
CA ALA A 103 -6.46 -16.07 8.62
C ALA A 103 -5.56 -15.03 7.93
N ILE A 104 -6.10 -14.29 6.96
CA ILE A 104 -5.37 -13.20 6.30
C ILE A 104 -5.08 -12.07 7.27
N LEU A 105 -6.06 -11.67 8.07
CA LEU A 105 -5.89 -10.60 9.04
C LEU A 105 -4.78 -10.94 10.05
N LEU A 106 -4.75 -12.19 10.53
CA LEU A 106 -3.69 -12.68 11.40
C LEU A 106 -2.31 -12.57 10.74
N GLU A 107 -2.16 -13.05 9.51
CA GLU A 107 -0.89 -12.98 8.78
C GLU A 107 -0.44 -11.53 8.53
N LEU A 108 -1.37 -10.63 8.20
CA LEU A 108 -1.07 -9.20 8.04
C LEU A 108 -0.60 -8.56 9.35
N ASN A 109 -1.25 -8.87 10.47
CA ASN A 109 -0.84 -8.39 11.79
C ASN A 109 0.57 -8.90 12.15
N ASN A 110 0.88 -10.17 11.88
CA ASN A 110 2.21 -10.74 12.10
C ASN A 110 3.28 -10.07 11.25
N ARG A 111 2.96 -9.72 9.99
CA ARG A 111 3.87 -8.95 9.12
C ARG A 111 4.06 -7.53 9.61
N LEU A 112 2.99 -6.87 10.05
CA LEU A 112 3.06 -5.53 10.60
C LEU A 112 3.95 -5.48 11.86
N GLY A 113 3.82 -6.47 12.75
CA GLY A 113 4.68 -6.60 13.93
C GLY A 113 6.16 -6.63 13.54
N ARG A 114 6.53 -7.50 12.60
CA ARG A 114 7.92 -7.58 12.09
C ARG A 114 8.42 -6.27 11.47
N VAL A 115 7.56 -5.56 10.74
CA VAL A 115 7.94 -4.26 10.15
C VAL A 115 8.19 -3.22 11.24
N ARG A 116 7.36 -3.20 12.30
CA ARG A 116 7.56 -2.31 13.45
C ARG A 116 8.85 -2.61 14.18
N GLU A 117 9.17 -3.87 14.42
CA GLU A 117 10.45 -4.26 15.04
C GLU A 117 11.66 -3.75 14.25
N ILE A 118 11.61 -3.85 12.92
CA ILE A 118 12.68 -3.32 12.05
C ILE A 118 12.74 -1.78 12.11
N GLU A 119 11.58 -1.13 12.14
CA GLU A 119 11.47 0.33 12.24
C GLU A 119 12.05 0.83 13.58
N ASP A 120 11.65 0.22 14.69
CA ASP A 120 12.13 0.54 16.04
C ASP A 120 13.64 0.35 16.13
N TYR A 121 14.16 -0.77 15.64
CA TYR A 121 15.61 -1.02 15.60
C TYR A 121 16.37 0.02 14.76
N ALA A 122 15.84 0.42 13.60
CA ALA A 122 16.46 1.44 12.77
C ALA A 122 16.48 2.81 13.47
N LEU A 123 15.41 3.15 14.19
CA LEU A 123 15.32 4.39 14.99
C LEU A 123 16.32 4.38 16.16
N GLU A 124 16.47 3.25 16.86
CA GLU A 124 17.46 3.08 17.94
C GLU A 124 18.91 3.24 17.43
N MET A 125 19.21 2.67 16.26
CA MET A 125 20.53 2.79 15.63
C MET A 125 20.84 4.24 15.25
N LEU A 126 19.86 4.98 14.71
CA LEU A 126 20.02 6.39 14.38
C LEU A 126 20.26 7.24 15.64
N ALA A 127 19.45 7.06 16.69
CA ALA A 127 19.61 7.76 17.96
C ALA A 127 20.97 7.49 18.60
N SER A 128 21.48 6.25 18.50
CA SER A 128 22.79 5.86 19.01
C SER A 128 23.95 6.45 18.20
N SER A 129 23.77 6.65 16.89
CA SER A 129 24.78 7.27 16.02
C SER A 129 24.92 8.78 16.20
N GLU A 130 23.85 9.47 16.63
CA GLU A 130 23.86 10.91 16.95
C GLU A 130 24.52 11.23 18.31
N GLN A 131 24.66 10.25 19.20
CA GLN A 131 25.33 10.45 20.50
C GLN A 131 26.86 10.30 20.44
N VAL A 132 27.40 9.80 19.32
CA VAL A 132 28.85 9.50 19.15
C VAL A 132 29.54 10.48 18.18
N GLY A 133 28.80 11.43 17.59
CA GLY A 133 29.33 12.52 16.75
C GLY A 133 29.31 13.87 17.46
#